data_AF-A0A662BGB6-F1
#
_entry.id   AF-A0A662BGB6-F1
#
_cell.length_a   1.000
_cell.length_b   1.000
_cell.length_c   1.000
_cell.angle_alpha   90.00
_cell.angle_beta   90.00
_cell.angle_gamma   90.00
#
_symmetry.space_group_name_H-M   'P 1'
#
loop_
_entity.id
_entity.type
_entity.pdbx_description
1 polymer ?
#
loop_
_entity_poly.entity_id
_entity_poly.type
_entity_poly.pdbx_seq_one_letter_code
_entity_poly.pdbx_strand_id
1 'polypeptide(L)'
;MIKTNCFTEEWLNNFKKQKEHKRVDKIILEKMIYALHLLERIKVNGLDFVFKGGTSLVLLLEEGNRFSIDIDIICKMEREI
;
A
#
# COMPACT_ATOMS: atom_id res chain seq x y z
N MET A 1 6.80 -4.30 -8.85
CA MET A 1 7.27 -4.29 -7.45
C MET A 1 7.38 -2.86 -6.94
N ILE A 2 7.22 -2.63 -5.63
CA ILE A 2 7.51 -1.33 -5.02
C ILE A 2 9.01 -1.04 -5.14
N LYS A 3 9.34 0.17 -5.59
CA LYS A 3 10.74 0.60 -5.76
C LYS A 3 11.34 0.93 -4.39
N THR A 4 12.59 0.53 -4.17
CA THR A 4 13.29 0.72 -2.89
C THR A 4 13.48 2.19 -2.51
N ASN A 5 13.57 3.08 -3.50
CA ASN A 5 13.67 4.51 -3.24
C ASN A 5 12.40 5.10 -2.60
N CYS A 6 11.23 4.44 -2.71
CA CYS A 6 9.99 4.91 -2.10
C CYS A 6 10.04 4.91 -0.55
N PHE A 7 10.98 4.19 0.06
CA PHE A 7 11.16 4.14 1.52
C PHE A 7 12.09 5.24 2.05
N THR A 8 12.62 6.12 1.20
CA THR A 8 13.54 7.19 1.65
C THR A 8 12.78 8.46 2.01
N GLU A 9 13.29 9.18 3.02
CA GLU A 9 12.78 10.50 3.37
C GLU A 9 12.80 11.46 2.19
N GLU A 10 13.85 11.41 1.36
CA GLU A 10 13.99 12.24 0.18
C GLU A 10 12.82 12.03 -0.78
N TRP A 11 12.48 10.77 -1.07
CA TRP A 11 11.38 10.45 -1.97
C TRP A 11 10.03 10.90 -1.38
N LEU A 12 9.78 10.62 -0.09
CA LEU A 12 8.56 11.05 0.59
C LEU A 12 8.39 12.59 0.57
N ASN A 13 9.48 13.32 0.84
CA ASN A 13 9.48 14.77 0.82
C ASN A 13 9.26 15.30 -0.61
N ASN A 14 9.87 14.69 -1.62
CA ASN A 14 9.71 15.08 -3.02
C ASN A 14 8.31 14.76 -3.55
N PHE A 15 7.71 13.64 -3.16
CA PHE A 15 6.34 13.29 -3.50
C PHE A 15 5.36 14.35 -2.99
N LYS A 16 5.51 14.77 -1.72
CA LYS A 16 4.62 15.76 -1.10
C LYS A 16 4.76 17.19 -1.68
N LYS A 17 5.86 17.51 -2.38
CA LYS A 17 6.05 18.80 -3.04
C LYS A 17 5.13 18.99 -4.27
N GLN A 18 4.62 17.91 -4.85
CA GLN A 18 3.71 17.95 -5.99
C GLN A 18 2.38 18.59 -5.59
N LYS A 19 1.81 19.45 -6.45
CA LYS A 19 0.63 20.26 -6.09
C LYS A 19 -0.58 19.39 -5.75
N GLU A 20 -0.71 18.29 -6.47
CA GLU A 20 -1.76 17.28 -6.39
C GLU A 20 -1.69 16.49 -5.07
N HIS A 21 -0.52 16.46 -4.42
CA HIS A 21 -0.25 15.63 -3.23
C HIS A 21 0.09 16.44 -1.97
N LYS A 22 0.01 17.78 -2.02
CA LYS A 22 0.33 18.65 -0.87
C LYS A 22 -0.47 18.35 0.40
N ARG A 23 -1.72 17.87 0.24
CA ARG A 23 -2.62 17.55 1.35
C ARG A 23 -2.37 16.17 1.97
N VAL A 24 -1.51 15.36 1.34
CA VAL A 24 -1.19 14.03 1.82
C VAL A 24 -0.31 14.14 3.05
N ASP A 25 -0.71 13.44 4.10
CA ASP A 25 0.11 13.29 5.30
C ASP A 25 1.31 12.37 5.01
N LYS A 26 2.52 12.83 5.33
CA LYS A 26 3.77 12.09 5.05
C LYS A 26 3.79 10.74 5.78
N ILE A 27 3.32 10.71 7.02
CA ILE A 27 3.30 9.51 7.87
C ILE A 27 2.31 8.49 7.29
N ILE A 28 1.15 8.96 6.83
CA ILE A 28 0.16 8.07 6.19
C ILE A 28 0.69 7.51 4.87
N LEU A 29 1.32 8.35 4.04
CA LEU A 29 1.96 7.91 2.79
C LEU A 29 3.01 6.83 3.04
N GLU A 30 3.92 7.08 3.98
CA GLU A 30 4.97 6.13 4.35
C GLU A 30 4.37 4.79 4.81
N LYS A 31 3.40 4.83 5.73
CA LYS A 31 2.72 3.61 6.21
C LYS A 31 2.02 2.86 5.09
N MET A 32 1.40 3.56 4.14
CA MET A 32 0.76 2.92 3.00
C MET A 32 1.76 2.24 2.06
N ILE A 33 2.94 2.82 1.84
CA ILE A 33 4.02 2.18 1.07
C ILE A 33 4.44 0.88 1.75
N TYR A 34 4.63 0.88 3.07
CA TYR A 34 4.95 -0.33 3.83
C TYR A 34 3.82 -1.36 3.80
N ALA A 35 2.56 -0.95 3.91
CA ALA A 35 1.40 -1.84 3.83
C ALA A 35 1.31 -2.54 2.46
N LEU A 36 1.47 -1.80 1.36
CA LEU A 36 1.50 -2.38 0.02
C LEU A 36 2.76 -3.24 -0.22
N HIS A 37 3.90 -2.88 0.37
CA HIS A 37 5.10 -3.71 0.31
C HIS A 37 4.90 -5.03 1.06
N LEU A 38 4.27 -5.01 2.23
CA LEU A 38 3.90 -6.21 2.97
C LEU A 38 3.00 -7.12 2.10
N LEU A 39 1.98 -6.55 1.44
CA LEU A 39 1.10 -7.29 0.52
C LEU A 39 1.89 -7.97 -0.61
N GLU A 40 2.84 -7.26 -1.21
CA GLU A 40 3.78 -7.79 -2.20
C GLU A 40 4.62 -8.93 -1.62
N ARG A 41 5.22 -8.75 -0.44
CA ARG A 41 6.05 -9.77 0.21
C ARG A 41 5.23 -11.01 0.54
N ILE A 42 3.99 -10.88 1.01
CA ILE A 42 3.10 -12.01 1.27
C ILE A 42 2.89 -12.83 -0.02
N LYS A 43 2.63 -12.17 -1.16
CA LYS A 43 2.43 -12.86 -2.44
C LYS A 43 3.72 -13.52 -2.93
N VAL A 44 4.86 -12.84 -2.81
CA VAL A 44 6.17 -13.38 -3.20
C VAL A 44 6.58 -14.58 -2.35
N ASN A 45 6.20 -14.62 -1.07
CA ASN A 45 6.45 -15.76 -0.18
C ASN A 45 5.45 -16.92 -0.37
N GLY A 46 4.57 -16.84 -1.39
CA GLY A 46 3.76 -17.98 -1.83
C GLY A 46 2.37 -18.06 -1.22
N LEU A 47 1.92 -17.08 -0.42
CA LEU A 47 0.53 -17.05 0.02
C LEU A 47 -0.36 -16.61 -1.14
N ASP A 48 -1.38 -17.42 -1.45
CA ASP A 48 -2.43 -17.03 -2.37
C ASP A 48 -3.58 -16.34 -1.65
N PHE A 49 -3.93 -15.14 -2.12
CA PHE A 49 -4.96 -14.31 -1.51
C PHE A 49 -5.59 -13.35 -2.52
N VAL A 50 -6.78 -12.87 -2.18
CA VAL A 50 -7.47 -11.75 -2.84
C VAL A 50 -7.34 -10.52 -1.95
N PHE A 51 -6.78 -9.44 -2.47
CA PHE A 51 -6.77 -8.14 -1.81
C PHE A 51 -8.13 -7.46 -1.99
N LYS A 52 -8.82 -7.17 -0.87
CA LYS A 52 -10.19 -6.65 -0.85
C LYS A 52 -10.27 -5.32 -0.07
N GLY A 53 -11.51 -4.88 0.17
CA GLY A 53 -11.81 -3.77 1.07
C GLY A 53 -11.70 -2.41 0.38
N GLY A 54 -11.90 -1.34 1.15
CA GLY A 54 -11.83 0.02 0.60
C GLY A 54 -10.42 0.43 0.18
N THR A 55 -9.38 -0.16 0.77
CA THR A 55 -7.99 0.12 0.40
C THR A 55 -7.63 -0.44 -0.98
N SER A 56 -8.19 -1.58 -1.39
CA SER A 56 -7.85 -2.17 -2.70
C SER A 56 -8.29 -1.31 -3.88
N LEU A 57 -9.28 -0.43 -3.69
CA LEU A 57 -9.73 0.51 -4.71
C LEU A 57 -8.63 1.46 -5.19
N VAL A 58 -7.61 1.73 -4.37
CA VAL A 58 -6.47 2.59 -4.79
C VAL A 58 -5.67 2.01 -5.96
N LEU A 59 -5.76 0.69 -6.19
CA LEU A 59 -5.10 0.02 -7.31
C LEU A 59 -6.02 -0.10 -8.54
N LEU A 60 -7.32 0.18 -8.38
CA LEU A 60 -8.34 -0.03 -9.42
C LEU A 60 -8.91 1.27 -9.99
N LEU A 61 -8.85 2.36 -9.22
CA LEU A 61 -9.39 3.66 -9.61
C LEU A 61 -8.27 4.56 -10.15
N GLU A 62 -8.58 5.30 -11.21
CA GLU A 62 -7.65 6.26 -11.83
C GLU A 62 -7.31 7.42 -10.88
N GLU A 63 -8.28 7.84 -10.06
CA GLU A 63 -8.08 8.84 -9.02
C GLU A 63 -8.16 8.20 -7.63
N GLY A 64 -7.00 8.11 -6.96
CA GLY A 64 -6.89 7.64 -5.59
C GLY A 64 -7.45 8.68 -4.62
N ASN A 65 -8.72 8.53 -4.24
CA ASN A 65 -9.41 9.51 -3.38
C ASN A 65 -9.00 9.45 -1.90
N ARG A 66 -8.34 8.38 -1.43
CA ARG A 66 -7.88 8.27 -0.05
C ARG A 66 -6.66 7.35 0.10
N PHE A 67 -5.75 7.76 0.98
CA PHE A 67 -4.70 6.87 1.51
C PHE A 67 -5.29 6.05 2.67
N SER A 68 -4.82 4.81 2.82
CA SER A 68 -5.20 3.92 3.90
C SER A 68 -3.99 3.08 4.29
N ILE A 69 -3.93 2.68 5.56
CA ILE A 69 -2.85 1.89 6.12
C ILE A 69 -3.24 0.42 6.32
N ASP A 70 -4.53 0.10 6.15
CA ASP A 70 -5.07 -1.22 6.38
C ASP A 70 -5.02 -2.06 5.09
N ILE A 71 -4.62 -3.33 5.22
CA ILE A 71 -4.71 -4.33 4.16
C ILE A 71 -5.70 -5.42 4.52
N ASP A 72 -6.79 -5.52 3.77
CA ASP A 72 -7.77 -6.58 3.93
C ASP A 72 -7.51 -7.68 2.89
N ILE A 73 -7.15 -8.88 3.33
CA ILE A 73 -6.93 -10.02 2.43
C ILE A 73 -7.87 -11.19 2.74
N ILE A 74 -8.30 -11.91 1.71
CA ILE A 74 -8.96 -13.22 1.84
C ILE A 74 -7.99 -14.26 1.31
N CYS A 75 -7.64 -15.26 2.12
CA CYS A 75 -6.86 -16.42 1.67
C CYS A 75 -7.61 -17.72 1.96
N LYS A 76 -7.32 -18.76 1.18
CA LYS A 76 -7.80 -20.12 1.42
C LYS A 76 -6.71 -20.91 2.16
N MET A 77 -6.51 -20.56 3.42
CA MET A 77 -5.68 -21.36 4.32
C MET A 77 -6.57 -22.16 5.26
N GLU A 78 -6.29 -23.45 5.37
CA GLU A 78 -6.81 -24.24 6.48
C GLU A 78 -6.11 -23.77 7.75
N ARG A 79 -6.89 -23.55 8.80
CA ARG A 79 -6.32 -23.31 10.12
C ARG A 79 -5.93 -24.68 10.67
N GLU A 80 -4.67 -24.85 11.05
CA GLU A 80 -4.32 -25.93 11.96
C GLU A 80 -5.07 -25.68 13.28
N ILE A 81 -5.95 -26.62 13.64
CA ILE A 81 -6.71 -26.64 14.89
C ILE A 81 -5.92 -27.41 15.94
#